data_AF-A0A4P5X2B4-F1
#
_entry.id   AF-A0A4P5X2B4-F1
#
_cell.length_a   1.000
_cell.length_b   1.000
_cell.length_c   1.000
_cell.angle_alpha   90.00
_cell.angle_beta   90.00
_cell.angle_gamma   90.00
#
_symmetry.space_group_name_H-M   'P 1'
#
loop_
_entity.id
_entity.type
_entity.pdbx_description
1 polymer ?
#
loop_
_entity_poly.entity_id
_entity_poly.type
_entity_poly.pdbx_seq_one_letter_code
_entity_poly.pdbx_strand_id
1 'polypeptide(L)'
;MQELAAQVQELVPLLVEELFMKRTMKTMAVAASLAMSAAAMGQESMYTQAATMPSPGAFSYRPGFHYFRYGADPVDANSDRTDKYEFMNSVSYGIVRNWAVTVDVPVVWENEKFNDGTSDSDKGVEDIEAMVKWRFYQSDSGTIDTIRAAALFGAHFASGDDDDFSSESVNPMIGGVITIVRGRHGFNQDLIYTWNTGGTREANLGGEGPDDALAFNTSWVFRLYPDRFTSEHSGGLYSTLELNGLYETNGDTEVRLSPGLMWEDRKWTAELMMQLPLWEDVDERPTLEFGIGVGLRISF
;
A
#
# COMPACT_ATOMS: atom_id res chain seq x y z
N MET A 1 -47.80 -10.44 -52.30
CA MET A 1 -47.41 -11.50 -51.33
C MET A 1 -46.00 -12.02 -51.60
N GLN A 2 -45.65 -12.47 -52.82
CA GLN A 2 -44.28 -12.93 -53.12
C GLN A 2 -43.22 -11.83 -53.05
N GLU A 3 -43.54 -10.61 -53.47
CA GLU A 3 -42.62 -9.47 -53.45
C GLU A 3 -42.25 -9.02 -52.02
N LEU A 4 -43.21 -9.13 -51.08
CA LEU A 4 -42.98 -8.83 -49.67
C LEU A 4 -42.06 -9.88 -49.00
N ALA A 5 -42.15 -11.14 -49.42
CA ALA A 5 -41.31 -12.21 -48.90
C ALA A 5 -39.84 -12.06 -49.34
N ALA A 6 -39.60 -11.58 -50.56
CA ALA A 6 -38.25 -11.30 -51.06
C ALA A 6 -37.59 -10.13 -50.31
N GLN A 7 -38.34 -9.05 -50.03
CA GLN A 7 -37.82 -7.91 -49.26
C GLN A 7 -37.47 -8.28 -47.81
N VAL A 8 -38.22 -9.19 -47.18
CA VAL A 8 -37.91 -9.66 -45.81
C VAL A 8 -36.65 -10.53 -45.79
N GLN A 9 -36.38 -11.32 -46.84
CA GLN A 9 -35.17 -12.14 -46.91
C GLN A 9 -33.88 -11.31 -47.06
N GLU A 10 -33.94 -10.13 -47.69
CA GLU A 10 -32.78 -9.23 -47.79
C GLU A 10 -32.51 -8.41 -46.51
N LEU A 11 -33.54 -8.15 -45.69
CA LEU A 11 -33.39 -7.35 -44.46
C LEU A 11 -32.86 -8.15 -43.27
N VAL A 12 -33.08 -9.46 -43.24
CA VAL A 12 -32.66 -10.32 -42.12
C VAL A 12 -31.13 -10.38 -41.94
N PRO A 13 -30.30 -10.55 -42.99
CA PRO A 13 -28.84 -10.55 -42.86
C PRO A 13 -28.28 -9.22 -42.32
N LEU A 14 -28.82 -8.09 -42.78
CA LEU A 14 -28.41 -6.75 -42.35
C LEU A 14 -28.70 -6.50 -40.86
N LEU A 15 -29.87 -6.93 -40.39
CA LEU A 15 -30.23 -6.84 -38.97
C LEU A 15 -29.35 -7.76 -38.10
N VAL A 16 -28.98 -8.95 -38.60
CA VAL A 16 -28.11 -9.87 -37.88
C VAL A 16 -26.67 -9.33 -37.80
N GLU A 17 -26.12 -8.76 -38.87
CA GLU A 17 -24.80 -8.11 -38.86
C GLU A 17 -24.77 -6.89 -37.93
N GLU A 18 -25.81 -6.06 -37.94
CA GLU A 18 -25.88 -4.88 -37.09
C GLU A 18 -25.99 -5.26 -35.59
N LEU A 19 -26.74 -6.33 -35.28
CA LEU A 19 -26.84 -6.86 -33.91
C LEU A 19 -25.52 -7.51 -33.46
N PHE A 20 -24.84 -8.21 -34.38
CA PHE A 20 -23.55 -8.84 -34.10
C PHE A 20 -22.48 -7.78 -33.86
N MET A 21 -22.35 -6.77 -34.74
CA MET A 21 -21.42 -5.65 -34.54
C MET A 21 -21.68 -4.87 -33.25
N LYS A 22 -22.96 -4.59 -32.92
CA LYS A 22 -23.32 -3.90 -31.66
C LYS A 22 -22.97 -4.71 -30.42
N ARG A 23 -23.04 -6.05 -30.48
CA ARG A 23 -22.59 -6.93 -29.39
C ARG A 23 -21.06 -6.96 -29.31
N THR A 24 -20.35 -7.13 -30.42
CA THR A 24 -18.88 -7.21 -30.44
C THR A 24 -18.24 -5.89 -29.99
N MET A 25 -18.78 -4.73 -30.37
CA MET A 25 -18.30 -3.43 -29.90
C MET A 25 -18.52 -3.23 -28.38
N LYS A 26 -19.66 -3.68 -27.83
CA LYS A 26 -19.90 -3.60 -26.39
C LYS A 26 -18.95 -4.51 -25.61
N THR A 27 -18.69 -5.72 -26.09
CA THR A 27 -17.75 -6.64 -25.43
C THR A 27 -16.30 -6.15 -25.51
N MET A 28 -15.88 -5.56 -26.64
CA MET A 28 -14.56 -4.95 -26.77
C MET A 28 -14.38 -3.72 -25.88
N ALA A 29 -15.40 -2.86 -25.74
CA ALA A 29 -15.34 -1.69 -24.86
C ALA A 29 -15.17 -2.09 -23.38
N VAL A 30 -15.85 -3.16 -22.95
CA VAL A 30 -15.71 -3.70 -21.57
C VAL A 30 -14.31 -4.29 -21.36
N ALA A 31 -13.80 -5.10 -22.30
CA ALA A 31 -12.46 -5.67 -22.20
C ALA A 31 -11.35 -4.61 -22.20
N ALA A 32 -11.50 -3.55 -23.00
CA ALA A 32 -10.57 -2.43 -23.02
C ALA A 32 -10.60 -1.64 -21.69
N SER A 33 -11.79 -1.43 -21.10
CA SER A 33 -11.90 -0.76 -19.79
C SER A 33 -11.30 -1.58 -18.63
N LEU A 34 -11.39 -2.91 -18.69
CA LEU A 34 -10.78 -3.80 -17.69
C LEU A 34 -9.24 -3.82 -17.83
N ALA A 35 -8.71 -3.83 -19.05
CA ALA A 35 -7.27 -3.79 -19.28
C ALA A 35 -6.62 -2.44 -18.90
N MET A 36 -7.36 -1.33 -19.01
CA MET A 36 -6.88 0.00 -18.62
C MET A 36 -6.89 0.23 -17.10
N SER A 37 -7.62 -0.59 -16.34
CA SER A 37 -7.65 -0.51 -14.88
C SER A 37 -6.33 -0.95 -14.23
N ALA A 38 -5.61 -1.88 -14.87
CA ALA A 38 -4.37 -2.45 -14.35
C ALA A 38 -3.20 -1.46 -14.35
N ALA A 39 -3.12 -0.57 -15.34
CA ALA A 39 -2.00 0.37 -15.50
C ALA A 39 -1.96 1.51 -14.46
N ALA A 40 -3.00 1.63 -13.63
CA ALA A 40 -3.07 2.64 -12.59
C ALA A 40 -2.77 2.08 -11.19
N MET A 41 -2.38 0.79 -11.06
CA MET A 41 -2.06 0.19 -9.77
C MET A 41 -0.59 0.27 -9.38
N GLY A 42 0.37 0.30 -10.31
CA GLY A 42 1.80 0.38 -9.95
C GLY A 42 2.35 1.79 -9.77
N GLN A 43 1.61 2.64 -9.07
CA GLN A 43 2.17 3.87 -8.49
C GLN A 43 1.86 4.00 -7.00
N GLU A 44 1.47 2.90 -6.36
CA GLU A 44 1.46 2.78 -4.91
C GLU A 44 2.86 2.35 -4.50
N SER A 45 3.51 3.18 -3.70
CA SER A 45 4.83 2.92 -3.17
C SER A 45 4.74 2.00 -1.94
N MET A 46 5.87 1.68 -1.31
CA MET A 46 5.88 0.62 -0.32
C MET A 46 5.30 1.05 1.02
N TYR A 47 5.61 2.28 1.44
CA TYR A 47 5.35 2.82 2.79
C TYR A 47 4.38 4.01 2.77
N THR A 48 3.79 4.34 1.62
CA THR A 48 2.82 5.43 1.45
C THR A 48 1.57 4.86 0.82
N GLN A 49 0.42 5.12 1.42
CA GLN A 49 -0.88 4.74 0.88
C GLN A 49 -1.11 5.42 -0.47
N ALA A 50 -1.84 4.74 -1.34
CA ALA A 50 -2.41 5.35 -2.53
C ALA A 50 -3.95 5.28 -2.50
N ALA A 51 -4.59 6.23 -3.19
CA ALA A 51 -6.04 6.22 -3.46
C ALA A 51 -6.42 5.19 -4.56
N THR A 52 -5.46 4.40 -5.02
CA THR A 52 -5.67 3.20 -5.83
C THR A 52 -6.26 2.08 -4.98
N MET A 53 -7.07 1.21 -5.58
CA MET A 53 -7.65 0.05 -4.90
C MET A 53 -8.04 -1.00 -5.94
N PRO A 54 -8.17 -2.28 -5.56
CA PRO A 54 -8.69 -3.31 -6.44
C PRO A 54 -10.09 -2.98 -6.98
N SER A 55 -10.39 -3.45 -8.18
CA SER A 55 -11.74 -3.35 -8.75
C SER A 55 -12.73 -4.23 -7.99
N PRO A 56 -14.06 -4.00 -8.10
CA PRO A 56 -15.06 -4.85 -7.44
C PRO A 56 -14.87 -6.33 -7.79
N GLY A 57 -14.76 -7.17 -6.76
CA GLY A 57 -14.52 -8.60 -6.89
C GLY A 57 -13.07 -9.01 -7.16
N ALA A 58 -12.16 -8.06 -7.43
CA ALA A 58 -10.74 -8.31 -7.57
C ALA A 58 -10.05 -8.26 -6.20
N PHE A 59 -8.95 -9.00 -6.06
CA PHE A 59 -8.12 -8.93 -4.85
C PHE A 59 -6.64 -8.83 -5.21
N SER A 60 -5.87 -8.24 -4.30
CA SER A 60 -4.42 -8.24 -4.34
C SER A 60 -3.86 -8.88 -3.09
N TYR A 61 -2.76 -9.62 -3.26
CA TYR A 61 -1.97 -10.18 -2.18
C TYR A 61 -0.55 -9.62 -2.28
N ARG A 62 -0.01 -9.15 -1.17
CA ARG A 62 1.30 -8.51 -1.12
C ARG A 62 2.09 -9.03 0.10
N PRO A 63 2.85 -10.12 -0.07
CA PRO A 63 3.92 -10.47 0.85
C PRO A 63 5.05 -9.44 0.76
N GLY A 64 5.51 -8.99 1.91
CA GLY A 64 6.67 -8.12 2.10
C GLY A 64 7.61 -8.74 3.13
N PHE A 65 8.91 -8.53 2.92
CA PHE A 65 9.93 -8.79 3.92
C PHE A 65 10.66 -7.49 4.22
N HIS A 66 10.72 -7.12 5.49
CA HIS A 66 11.40 -5.94 5.96
C HIS A 66 12.45 -6.34 7.00
N TYR A 67 13.60 -5.68 6.93
CA TYR A 67 14.62 -5.72 7.94
C TYR A 67 14.83 -4.30 8.44
N PHE A 68 14.70 -4.09 9.74
CA PHE A 68 14.96 -2.82 10.40
C PHE A 68 16.04 -2.99 11.45
N ARG A 69 16.87 -1.97 11.58
CA ARG A 69 17.81 -1.85 12.69
C ARG A 69 17.51 -0.57 13.44
N TYR A 70 17.29 -0.73 14.74
CA TYR A 70 17.09 0.35 15.67
C TYR A 70 18.31 0.49 16.59
N GLY A 71 18.59 1.71 17.04
CA GLY A 71 19.64 1.98 18.01
C GLY A 71 19.27 1.53 19.43
N ALA A 72 19.94 2.11 20.42
CA ALA A 72 19.62 1.88 21.82
C ALA A 72 18.24 2.45 22.18
N ASP A 73 17.51 1.74 23.03
CA ASP A 73 16.24 2.22 23.58
C ASP A 73 16.49 3.16 24.78
N PRO A 74 16.02 4.42 24.76
CA PRO A 74 16.10 5.29 25.92
C PRO A 74 15.28 4.81 27.12
N VAL A 75 14.27 3.95 26.91
CA VAL A 75 13.40 3.42 27.96
C VAL A 75 14.05 2.22 28.67
N ASP A 76 14.61 1.26 27.94
CA ASP A 76 15.50 0.24 28.51
C ASP A 76 16.99 0.62 28.41
N ALA A 77 17.54 1.16 29.49
CA ALA A 77 18.96 1.52 29.59
C ALA A 77 19.95 0.36 29.38
N ASN A 78 19.50 -0.90 29.41
CA ASN A 78 20.35 -2.05 29.10
C ASN A 78 20.36 -2.37 27.61
N SER A 79 19.35 -1.95 26.85
CA SER A 79 19.25 -2.15 25.40
C SER A 79 20.30 -1.32 24.67
N ASP A 80 21.06 -1.97 23.78
CA ASP A 80 22.05 -1.35 22.90
C ASP A 80 21.53 -1.29 21.46
N ARG A 81 20.81 -2.33 21.02
CA ARG A 81 20.35 -2.44 19.63
C ARG A 81 19.24 -3.46 19.46
N THR A 82 18.24 -3.12 18.64
CA THR A 82 17.21 -4.07 18.19
C THR A 82 17.27 -4.29 16.68
N ASP A 83 17.42 -5.55 16.28
CA ASP A 83 17.35 -6.00 14.88
C ASP A 83 15.97 -6.67 14.64
N LYS A 84 15.07 -6.03 13.88
CA LYS A 84 13.70 -6.50 13.58
C LYS A 84 13.61 -7.07 12.17
N TYR A 85 13.05 -8.28 12.05
CA TYR A 85 12.75 -8.94 10.79
C TYR A 85 11.25 -9.16 10.69
N GLU A 86 10.60 -8.47 9.76
CA GLU A 86 9.16 -8.47 9.60
C GLU A 86 8.77 -9.11 8.27
N PHE A 87 7.83 -10.04 8.33
CA PHE A 87 7.17 -10.63 7.18
C PHE A 87 5.71 -10.16 7.11
N MET A 88 5.50 -9.07 6.39
CA MET A 88 4.19 -8.43 6.23
C MET A 88 3.33 -9.15 5.19
N ASN A 89 2.12 -9.53 5.56
CA ASN A 89 1.16 -10.17 4.65
C ASN A 89 -0.06 -9.27 4.46
N SER A 90 -0.12 -8.58 3.32
CA SER A 90 -1.22 -7.68 3.00
C SER A 90 -2.19 -8.31 1.99
N VAL A 91 -3.49 -8.27 2.30
CA VAL A 91 -4.57 -8.69 1.41
C VAL A 91 -5.54 -7.53 1.23
N SER A 92 -5.76 -7.11 -0.01
CA SER A 92 -6.77 -6.10 -0.33
C SER A 92 -7.86 -6.66 -1.23
N TYR A 93 -9.11 -6.32 -0.96
CA TYR A 93 -10.29 -6.77 -1.72
C TYR A 93 -11.19 -5.60 -2.10
N GLY A 94 -11.52 -5.48 -3.38
CA GLY A 94 -12.48 -4.50 -3.88
C GLY A 94 -13.91 -4.97 -3.64
N ILE A 95 -14.62 -4.30 -2.73
CA ILE A 95 -15.99 -4.68 -2.36
C ILE A 95 -16.98 -4.19 -3.43
N VAL A 96 -16.95 -2.88 -3.68
CA VAL A 96 -17.75 -2.19 -4.69
C VAL A 96 -16.92 -1.04 -5.28
N ARG A 97 -17.41 -0.35 -6.32
CA ARG A 97 -16.61 0.53 -7.20
C ARG A 97 -15.65 1.50 -6.49
N ASN A 98 -16.04 1.98 -5.32
CA ASN A 98 -15.32 3.00 -4.56
C ASN A 98 -14.94 2.55 -3.15
N TRP A 99 -15.08 1.26 -2.84
CA TRP A 99 -14.83 0.71 -1.52
C TRP A 99 -13.94 -0.53 -1.63
N ALA A 100 -12.87 -0.53 -0.86
CA ALA A 100 -12.01 -1.69 -0.66
C ALA A 100 -11.75 -1.90 0.81
N VAL A 101 -11.40 -3.13 1.17
CA VAL A 101 -10.87 -3.48 2.49
C VAL A 101 -9.44 -4.01 2.29
N THR A 102 -8.56 -3.69 3.23
CA THR A 102 -7.21 -4.22 3.35
C THR A 102 -7.06 -4.84 4.73
N VAL A 103 -6.37 -5.97 4.81
CA VAL A 103 -5.94 -6.59 6.06
C VAL A 103 -4.46 -6.87 5.96
N ASP A 104 -3.70 -6.38 6.92
CA ASP A 104 -2.25 -6.53 7.01
C ASP A 104 -1.90 -7.34 8.26
N VAL A 105 -1.11 -8.41 8.07
CA VAL A 105 -0.68 -9.33 9.14
C VAL A 105 0.85 -9.34 9.20
N PRO A 106 1.45 -8.61 10.15
CA PRO A 106 2.89 -8.62 10.40
C PRO A 106 3.30 -9.84 11.24
N VAL A 107 4.19 -10.68 10.70
CA VAL A 107 4.85 -11.74 11.48
C VAL A 107 6.29 -11.33 11.71
N VAL A 108 6.70 -11.22 12.97
CA VAL A 108 7.94 -10.54 13.34
C VAL A 108 8.88 -11.46 14.10
N TRP A 109 10.17 -11.24 13.89
CA TRP A 109 11.26 -11.80 14.68
C TRP A 109 12.15 -10.64 15.11
N GLU A 110 12.41 -10.52 16.40
CA GLU A 110 13.30 -9.51 16.97
C GLU A 110 14.52 -10.14 17.62
N ASN A 111 15.61 -9.39 17.60
CA ASN A 111 16.85 -9.74 18.26
C ASN A 111 17.41 -8.49 18.92
N GLU A 112 17.24 -8.42 20.22
CA GLU A 112 17.72 -7.34 21.06
C GLU A 112 19.10 -7.69 21.61
N LYS A 113 19.99 -6.72 21.60
CA LYS A 113 21.34 -6.84 22.16
C LYS A 113 21.48 -5.88 23.31
N PHE A 114 22.05 -6.39 24.39
CA PHE A 114 22.23 -5.63 25.63
C PHE A 114 23.68 -5.22 25.83
N ASN A 115 23.88 -4.17 26.63
CA ASN A 115 25.17 -3.59 26.98
C ASN A 115 26.13 -4.56 27.68
N ASP A 116 25.62 -5.63 28.31
CA ASP A 116 26.43 -6.66 28.96
C ASP A 116 26.95 -7.75 27.99
N GLY A 117 26.60 -7.63 26.69
CA GLY A 117 26.97 -8.55 25.63
C GLY A 117 26.04 -9.76 25.49
N THR A 118 24.96 -9.83 26.29
CA THR A 118 23.88 -10.79 26.07
C THR A 118 22.96 -10.35 24.93
N SER A 119 22.14 -11.27 24.46
CA SER A 119 21.11 -10.98 23.45
C SER A 119 19.87 -11.80 23.77
N ASP A 120 18.70 -11.20 23.57
CA ASP A 120 17.43 -11.91 23.59
C ASP A 120 16.83 -11.92 22.19
N SER A 121 16.05 -12.96 21.89
CA SER A 121 15.39 -13.08 20.60
C SER A 121 14.01 -13.63 20.80
N ASP A 122 13.04 -12.93 20.23
CA ASP A 122 11.66 -13.35 20.27
C ASP A 122 10.98 -13.24 18.91
N LYS A 123 9.81 -13.84 18.79
CA LYS A 123 9.01 -13.86 17.58
C LYS A 123 7.53 -13.82 17.93
N GLY A 124 6.79 -13.04 17.18
CA GLY A 124 5.36 -12.91 17.40
C GLY A 124 4.61 -12.50 16.15
N VAL A 125 3.33 -12.26 16.35
CA VAL A 125 2.47 -11.58 15.39
C VAL A 125 2.17 -10.22 15.97
N GLU A 126 2.55 -9.17 15.24
CA GLU A 126 2.20 -7.81 15.63
C GLU A 126 0.71 -7.53 15.44
N ASP A 127 0.24 -6.38 15.92
CA ASP A 127 -1.15 -6.00 15.76
C ASP A 127 -1.60 -6.07 14.28
N ILE A 128 -2.73 -6.74 14.06
CA ILE A 128 -3.31 -6.92 12.74
C ILE A 128 -4.01 -5.63 12.35
N GLU A 129 -3.63 -5.02 11.24
CA GLU A 129 -4.36 -3.86 10.70
C GLU A 129 -5.53 -4.34 9.84
N ALA A 130 -6.73 -3.80 10.07
CA ALA A 130 -7.81 -3.88 9.12
C ALA A 130 -8.32 -2.48 8.74
N MET A 131 -8.27 -2.18 7.45
CA MET A 131 -8.58 -0.86 6.91
C MET A 131 -9.64 -0.93 5.81
N VAL A 132 -10.59 -0.02 5.86
CA VAL A 132 -11.55 0.28 4.80
C VAL A 132 -11.15 1.57 4.09
N LYS A 133 -11.04 1.50 2.77
CA LYS A 133 -10.66 2.60 1.88
C LYS A 133 -11.87 3.03 1.05
N TRP A 134 -12.32 4.27 1.21
CA TRP A 134 -13.43 4.86 0.44
C TRP A 134 -12.93 5.96 -0.51
N ARG A 135 -12.89 5.68 -1.81
CA ARG A 135 -12.53 6.66 -2.85
C ARG A 135 -13.72 7.53 -3.19
N PHE A 136 -13.76 8.73 -2.61
CA PHE A 136 -14.80 9.71 -2.85
C PHE A 136 -14.52 10.58 -4.09
N TYR A 137 -13.28 10.64 -4.59
CA TYR A 137 -12.92 11.40 -5.79
C TYR A 137 -12.06 10.60 -6.76
N GLN A 138 -12.40 10.69 -8.05
CA GLN A 138 -11.63 10.12 -9.16
C GLN A 138 -11.88 10.95 -10.42
N SER A 139 -10.80 11.43 -11.04
CA SER A 139 -10.82 12.10 -12.34
C SER A 139 -9.69 11.54 -13.19
N ASP A 140 -10.05 10.74 -14.20
CA ASP A 140 -9.10 10.18 -15.17
C ASP A 140 -9.15 11.03 -16.45
N SER A 141 -8.09 11.79 -16.72
CA SER A 141 -8.02 12.73 -17.86
C SER A 141 -7.27 12.18 -19.07
N GLY A 142 -6.70 10.99 -18.96
CA GLY A 142 -5.98 10.30 -20.02
C GLY A 142 -5.88 8.80 -19.74
N THR A 143 -5.10 8.09 -20.55
CA THR A 143 -4.90 6.63 -20.39
C THR A 143 -4.20 6.27 -19.07
N ILE A 144 -3.36 7.18 -18.56
CA ILE A 144 -2.55 7.00 -17.35
C ILE A 144 -2.82 8.12 -16.34
N ASP A 145 -3.18 9.31 -16.83
CA ASP A 145 -3.33 10.50 -15.98
C ASP A 145 -4.58 10.41 -15.11
N THR A 146 -4.39 10.50 -13.79
CA THR A 146 -5.47 10.42 -12.81
C THR A 146 -5.24 11.36 -11.64
N ILE A 147 -6.33 11.82 -11.03
CA ILE A 147 -6.35 12.41 -9.70
C ILE A 147 -7.39 11.66 -8.90
N ARG A 148 -6.99 11.10 -7.76
CA ARG A 148 -7.85 10.32 -6.88
C ARG A 148 -7.69 10.79 -5.45
N ALA A 149 -8.77 10.75 -4.68
CA ALA A 149 -8.72 10.95 -3.25
C ALA A 149 -9.60 9.92 -2.54
N ALA A 150 -9.13 9.43 -1.41
CA ALA A 150 -9.83 8.47 -0.58
C ALA A 150 -9.73 8.81 0.91
N ALA A 151 -10.76 8.45 1.65
CA ALA A 151 -10.74 8.40 3.10
C ALA A 151 -10.39 6.97 3.55
N LEU A 152 -9.65 6.88 4.65
CA LEU A 152 -9.17 5.65 5.25
C LEU A 152 -9.78 5.53 6.65
N PHE A 153 -10.29 4.36 6.99
CA PHE A 153 -10.86 4.06 8.30
C PHE A 153 -10.42 2.67 8.70
N GLY A 154 -9.96 2.46 9.92
CA GLY A 154 -9.55 1.14 10.34
C GLY A 154 -9.24 1.05 11.81
N ALA A 155 -8.57 -0.03 12.18
CA ALA A 155 -7.93 -0.17 13.48
C ALA A 155 -6.78 -1.18 13.38
N HIS A 156 -5.82 -1.04 14.29
CA HIS A 156 -4.90 -2.11 14.66
C HIS A 156 -5.60 -2.95 15.74
N PHE A 157 -5.57 -4.27 15.57
CA PHE A 157 -6.21 -5.22 16.46
C PHE A 157 -5.14 -6.09 17.10
N ALA A 158 -5.16 -6.20 18.42
CA ALA A 158 -4.31 -7.14 19.14
C ALA A 158 -4.36 -8.54 18.49
N SER A 159 -3.19 -9.04 18.11
CA SER A 159 -3.02 -10.38 17.56
C SER A 159 -3.33 -11.48 18.58
N GLY A 160 -3.24 -11.12 19.87
CA GLY A 160 -3.35 -12.03 21.00
C GLY A 160 -2.02 -12.70 21.38
N ASP A 161 -0.91 -12.18 20.87
CA ASP A 161 0.43 -12.45 21.42
C ASP A 161 0.67 -11.68 22.72
N ASP A 162 1.87 -11.81 23.30
CA ASP A 162 2.33 -11.06 24.47
C ASP A 162 2.56 -9.57 24.17
N ASP A 163 2.81 -8.81 25.24
CA ASP A 163 2.95 -7.35 25.26
C ASP A 163 4.18 -6.83 24.50
N ASP A 164 5.11 -7.72 24.15
CA ASP A 164 6.29 -7.42 23.34
C ASP A 164 5.94 -7.25 21.86
N PHE A 165 4.85 -7.87 21.38
CA PHE A 165 4.42 -7.77 19.97
C PHE A 165 3.00 -7.25 19.78
N SER A 166 2.15 -7.31 20.80
CA SER A 166 0.78 -6.83 20.71
C SER A 166 0.53 -5.66 21.64
N SER A 167 -0.23 -4.67 21.18
CA SER A 167 -0.66 -3.57 22.04
C SER A 167 -1.65 -3.99 23.14
N GLU A 168 -2.08 -5.26 23.15
CA GLU A 168 -3.15 -5.82 23.97
C GLU A 168 -4.48 -5.05 23.86
N SER A 169 -4.66 -4.28 22.79
CA SER A 169 -5.77 -3.34 22.63
C SER A 169 -6.31 -3.28 21.20
N VAL A 170 -7.20 -2.32 20.95
CA VAL A 170 -7.70 -2.01 19.61
C VAL A 170 -7.47 -0.54 19.39
N ASN A 171 -6.57 -0.18 18.47
CA ASN A 171 -6.16 1.19 18.21
C ASN A 171 -6.87 1.68 16.94
N PRO A 172 -7.98 2.44 17.05
CA PRO A 172 -8.70 2.92 15.88
C PRO A 172 -7.85 3.91 15.10
N MET A 173 -8.06 3.98 13.79
CA MET A 173 -7.38 4.94 12.94
C MET A 173 -8.30 5.57 11.90
N ILE A 174 -7.98 6.80 11.52
CA ILE A 174 -8.60 7.54 10.44
C ILE A 174 -7.53 8.21 9.59
N GLY A 175 -7.75 8.28 8.29
CA GLY A 175 -6.81 8.95 7.41
C GLY A 175 -7.42 9.42 6.10
N GLY A 176 -6.57 10.02 5.30
CA GLY A 176 -6.90 10.47 3.95
C GLY A 176 -5.69 10.36 3.05
N VAL A 177 -5.94 10.08 1.78
CA VAL A 177 -4.90 9.96 0.77
C VAL A 177 -5.31 10.66 -0.52
N ILE A 178 -4.37 11.35 -1.15
CA ILE A 178 -4.47 11.86 -2.51
C ILE A 178 -3.40 11.23 -3.39
N THR A 179 -3.81 10.80 -4.58
CA THR A 179 -2.92 10.26 -5.61
C THR A 179 -3.05 11.11 -6.87
N ILE A 180 -1.93 11.56 -7.40
CA ILE A 180 -1.84 12.29 -8.67
C ILE A 180 -0.88 11.55 -9.57
N VAL A 181 -1.38 11.14 -10.73
CA VAL A 181 -0.58 10.54 -11.79
C VAL A 181 -0.62 11.45 -13.01
N ARG A 182 0.56 11.85 -13.51
CA ARG A 182 0.72 12.65 -14.73
C ARG A 182 1.91 12.15 -15.54
N GLY A 183 1.62 11.53 -16.68
CA GLY A 183 2.61 11.00 -17.62
C GLY A 183 3.47 9.90 -17.01
N ARG A 184 4.65 10.29 -16.52
CA ARG A 184 5.63 9.38 -15.86
C ARG A 184 5.73 9.60 -14.36
N HIS A 185 5.05 10.60 -13.83
CA HIS A 185 5.13 10.98 -12.43
C HIS A 185 3.89 10.47 -11.71
N GLY A 186 4.11 9.72 -10.63
CA GLY A 186 3.15 9.44 -9.59
C GLY A 186 3.51 10.25 -8.35
N PHE A 187 2.49 10.73 -7.66
CA PHE A 187 2.62 11.40 -6.39
C PHE A 187 1.52 10.88 -5.47
N ASN A 188 1.86 10.42 -4.28
CA ASN A 188 0.89 10.14 -3.23
C ASN A 188 1.23 10.95 -1.98
N GLN A 189 0.20 11.44 -1.31
CA GLN A 189 0.29 12.01 0.01
C GLN A 189 -0.81 11.39 0.86
N ASP A 190 -0.43 10.81 1.99
CA ASP A 190 -1.38 10.39 3.01
C ASP A 190 -1.09 11.04 4.36
N LEU A 191 -2.13 11.04 5.19
CA LEU A 191 -2.11 11.37 6.60
C LEU A 191 -2.98 10.33 7.29
N ILE A 192 -2.46 9.69 8.34
CA ILE A 192 -3.19 8.70 9.13
C ILE A 192 -2.97 9.03 10.60
N TYR A 193 -4.06 9.22 11.32
CA TYR A 193 -4.05 9.41 12.77
C TYR A 193 -4.58 8.13 13.42
N THR A 194 -3.82 7.60 14.38
CA THR A 194 -4.14 6.43 15.17
C THR A 194 -4.31 6.84 16.62
N TRP A 195 -5.44 6.45 17.21
CA TRP A 195 -5.66 6.58 18.65
C TRP A 195 -5.12 5.33 19.33
N ASN A 196 -4.03 5.48 20.08
CA ASN A 196 -3.41 4.38 20.79
C ASN A 196 -4.10 4.22 22.16
N THR A 197 -4.66 3.03 22.37
CA THR A 197 -5.48 2.68 23.55
C THR A 197 -4.80 1.64 24.45
N GLY A 198 -3.63 1.16 24.03
CA GLY A 198 -2.76 0.20 24.72
C GLY A 198 -1.33 0.33 24.19
N GLY A 199 -0.53 -0.72 24.34
CA GLY A 199 0.90 -0.68 24.06
C GLY A 199 1.73 -0.20 25.24
N THR A 200 3.02 -0.53 25.21
CA THR A 200 4.02 -0.15 26.23
C THR A 200 5.06 0.77 25.60
N ARG A 201 5.84 1.49 26.42
CA ARG A 201 6.92 2.33 25.88
C ARG A 201 8.09 1.48 25.41
N GLU A 202 8.34 0.40 26.16
CA GLU A 202 9.39 -0.58 25.95
C GLU A 202 9.24 -1.30 24.60
N ALA A 203 8.02 -1.64 24.19
CA ALA A 203 7.75 -2.28 22.90
C ALA A 203 7.57 -1.27 21.74
N ASN A 204 7.68 0.04 21.97
CA ASN A 204 7.39 1.03 20.93
C ASN A 204 8.55 1.16 19.93
N LEU A 205 8.42 0.59 18.73
CA LEU A 205 9.38 0.83 17.64
C LEU A 205 8.92 1.93 16.65
N GLY A 206 7.88 2.66 17.04
CA GLY A 206 7.32 3.82 16.36
C GLY A 206 5.83 3.67 16.07
N GLY A 207 4.98 4.37 16.83
CA GLY A 207 3.53 4.39 16.66
C GLY A 207 2.81 3.19 17.27
N GLU A 208 3.55 2.29 17.92
CA GLU A 208 3.06 1.06 18.58
C GLU A 208 2.93 1.24 20.11
N GLY A 209 3.45 2.35 20.64
CA GLY A 209 3.38 2.69 22.06
C GLY A 209 2.03 3.27 22.53
N PRO A 210 1.96 3.73 23.80
CA PRO A 210 0.72 4.20 24.42
C PRO A 210 0.26 5.59 23.96
N ASP A 211 1.09 6.30 23.20
CA ASP A 211 0.86 7.67 22.75
C ASP A 211 0.24 7.68 21.35
N ASP A 212 -0.76 8.53 21.11
CA ASP A 212 -1.43 8.63 19.81
C ASP A 212 -0.41 8.99 18.71
N ALA A 213 -0.61 8.45 17.51
CA ALA A 213 0.33 8.59 16.40
C ALA A 213 -0.30 9.29 15.20
N LEU A 214 0.47 10.16 14.54
CA LEU A 214 0.17 10.76 13.25
C LEU A 214 1.27 10.39 12.25
N ALA A 215 0.94 9.48 11.34
CA ALA A 215 1.76 9.22 10.16
C ALA A 215 1.46 10.24 9.06
N PHE A 216 2.50 10.79 8.44
CA PHE A 216 2.41 11.71 7.31
C PHE A 216 3.39 11.32 6.22
N ASN A 217 2.89 10.67 5.16
CA ASN A 217 3.75 10.08 4.14
C ASN A 217 3.58 10.77 2.80
N THR A 218 4.69 11.00 2.12
CA THR A 218 4.73 11.50 0.74
C THR A 218 5.53 10.54 -0.11
N SER A 219 5.02 10.16 -1.28
CA SER A 219 5.78 9.40 -2.27
C SER A 219 5.81 10.09 -3.61
N TRP A 220 6.95 9.98 -4.27
CA TRP A 220 7.13 10.34 -5.67
C TRP A 220 7.64 9.11 -6.43
N VAL A 221 6.90 8.74 -7.47
CA VAL A 221 7.18 7.58 -8.31
C VAL A 221 7.48 8.06 -9.71
N PHE A 222 8.61 7.68 -10.28
CA PHE A 222 8.99 8.06 -11.64
C PHE A 222 9.21 6.83 -12.51
N ARG A 223 8.46 6.73 -13.63
CA ARG A 223 8.64 5.67 -14.61
C ARG A 223 9.93 5.86 -15.39
N LEU A 224 10.91 4.99 -15.15
CA LEU A 224 12.18 4.93 -15.86
C LEU A 224 12.03 4.25 -17.22
N TYR A 225 11.23 3.19 -17.29
CA TYR A 225 10.99 2.40 -18.51
C TYR A 225 9.58 1.78 -18.49
N PRO A 226 8.90 1.61 -19.63
CA PRO A 226 9.20 2.23 -20.91
C PRO A 226 8.85 3.71 -20.92
N ASP A 227 9.43 4.39 -21.88
CA ASP A 227 9.20 5.81 -22.09
C ASP A 227 7.73 6.18 -22.33
N ARG A 228 7.05 5.30 -23.06
CA ARG A 228 5.62 5.28 -23.34
C ARG A 228 5.20 3.82 -23.42
N PHE A 229 4.05 3.49 -22.85
CA PHE A 229 3.49 2.16 -23.05
C PHE A 229 3.05 1.98 -24.50
N THR A 230 3.42 0.84 -25.09
CA THR A 230 2.92 0.36 -26.38
C THR A 230 2.32 -1.02 -26.20
N SER A 231 1.71 -1.59 -27.25
CA SER A 231 1.17 -2.95 -27.22
C SER A 231 2.21 -4.05 -26.92
N GLU A 232 3.50 -3.75 -27.13
CA GLU A 232 4.61 -4.68 -26.92
C GLU A 232 5.07 -4.76 -25.46
N HIS A 233 4.69 -3.78 -24.65
CA HIS A 233 5.10 -3.71 -23.24
C HIS A 233 4.04 -4.36 -22.35
N SER A 234 4.48 -5.22 -21.43
CA SER A 234 3.63 -5.75 -20.36
C SER A 234 3.85 -5.05 -19.02
N GLY A 235 5.04 -4.45 -18.82
CA GLY A 235 5.43 -3.84 -17.56
C GLY A 235 6.32 -2.61 -17.69
N GLY A 236 6.73 -2.07 -16.55
CA GLY A 236 7.59 -0.90 -16.44
C GLY A 236 8.47 -0.93 -15.19
N LEU A 237 9.64 -0.28 -15.30
CA LEU A 237 10.56 -0.02 -14.21
C LEU A 237 10.32 1.41 -13.70
N TYR A 238 10.22 1.55 -12.39
CA TYR A 238 10.01 2.80 -11.69
C TYR A 238 11.09 3.00 -10.64
N SER A 239 11.47 4.26 -10.43
CA SER A 239 12.15 4.69 -9.20
C SER A 239 11.12 5.29 -8.27
N THR A 240 11.27 5.00 -6.99
CA THR A 240 10.42 5.50 -5.90
C THR A 240 11.28 6.32 -4.95
N LEU A 241 10.70 7.39 -4.42
CA LEU A 241 11.25 8.17 -3.35
C LEU A 241 10.12 8.50 -2.38
N GLU A 242 10.25 8.08 -1.13
CA GLU A 242 9.25 8.36 -0.10
C GLU A 242 9.86 9.19 1.03
N LEU A 243 9.06 10.07 1.61
CA LEU A 243 9.30 10.71 2.89
C LEU A 243 8.24 10.18 3.85
N ASN A 244 8.66 9.44 4.85
CA ASN A 244 7.79 8.80 5.81
C ASN A 244 7.97 9.47 7.17
N GLY A 245 6.96 10.22 7.58
CA GLY A 245 6.97 10.95 8.85
C GLY A 245 6.06 10.30 9.88
N LEU A 246 6.50 10.31 11.13
CA LEU A 246 5.73 9.88 12.29
C LEU A 246 5.86 10.94 13.38
N TYR A 247 4.73 11.35 13.94
CA TYR A 247 4.63 12.19 15.12
C TYR A 247 3.83 11.43 16.19
N GLU A 248 4.31 11.40 17.41
CA GLU A 248 3.61 10.80 18.56
C GLU A 248 3.27 11.90 19.59
N THR A 249 2.17 11.73 20.34
CA THR A 249 1.69 12.77 21.25
C THR A 249 2.58 13.02 22.46
N ASN A 250 3.54 12.14 22.74
CA ASN A 250 4.61 12.38 23.72
C ASN A 250 5.61 13.47 23.25
N GLY A 251 5.62 13.80 21.96
CA GLY A 251 6.51 14.79 21.35
C GLY A 251 7.50 14.19 20.36
N ASP A 252 7.67 12.86 20.36
CA ASP A 252 8.59 12.17 19.45
C ASP A 252 8.19 12.44 18.01
N THR A 253 9.18 12.78 17.20
CA THR A 253 8.98 12.99 15.77
C THR A 253 10.15 12.45 14.98
N GLU A 254 9.84 11.69 13.94
CA GLU A 254 10.81 11.10 13.06
C GLU A 254 10.39 11.29 11.60
N VAL A 255 11.36 11.54 10.74
CA VAL A 255 11.20 11.58 9.28
C VAL A 255 12.26 10.70 8.65
N ARG A 256 11.81 9.77 7.81
CA ARG A 256 12.64 8.82 7.08
C ARG A 256 12.59 9.12 5.59
N LEU A 257 13.71 8.93 4.90
CA LEU A 257 13.81 8.95 3.44
C LEU A 257 13.88 7.53 2.92
N SER A 258 12.97 7.17 2.01
CA SER A 258 12.87 5.81 1.50
C SER A 258 13.03 5.74 -0.02
N PRO A 259 14.26 5.68 -0.55
CA PRO A 259 14.47 5.46 -1.98
C PRO A 259 14.25 3.99 -2.35
N GLY A 260 13.81 3.75 -3.58
CA GLY A 260 13.71 2.39 -4.09
C GLY A 260 13.45 2.26 -5.59
N LEU A 261 13.22 1.01 -5.96
CA LEU A 261 12.94 0.56 -7.31
C LEU A 261 11.73 -0.36 -7.30
N MET A 262 10.92 -0.25 -8.33
CA MET A 262 9.74 -1.08 -8.51
C MET A 262 9.64 -1.54 -9.95
N TRP A 263 9.44 -2.84 -10.15
CA TRP A 263 9.08 -3.41 -11.44
C TRP A 263 7.61 -3.80 -11.43
N GLU A 264 6.79 -3.13 -12.23
CA GLU A 264 5.37 -3.41 -12.38
C GLU A 264 5.14 -4.21 -13.66
N ASP A 265 4.34 -5.26 -13.59
CA ASP A 265 3.77 -5.98 -14.73
C ASP A 265 2.24 -6.03 -14.56
N ARG A 266 1.50 -6.58 -15.53
CA ARG A 266 0.03 -6.55 -15.55
C ARG A 266 -0.64 -7.23 -14.35
N LYS A 267 0.06 -8.16 -13.70
CA LYS A 267 -0.49 -9.01 -12.63
C LYS A 267 0.37 -9.07 -11.38
N TRP A 268 1.59 -8.54 -11.45
CA TRP A 268 2.50 -8.58 -10.33
C TRP A 268 3.42 -7.37 -10.33
N THR A 269 3.89 -7.01 -9.15
CA THR A 269 4.81 -5.90 -8.94
C THR A 269 5.86 -6.34 -7.95
N ALA A 270 7.14 -6.19 -8.28
CA ALA A 270 8.24 -6.41 -7.34
C ALA A 270 8.81 -5.07 -6.89
N GLU A 271 9.13 -4.96 -5.60
CA GLU A 271 9.55 -3.73 -4.95
C GLU A 271 10.83 -3.98 -4.15
N LEU A 272 11.78 -3.05 -4.21
CA LEU A 272 12.97 -3.00 -3.36
C LEU A 272 13.11 -1.57 -2.84
N MET A 273 13.14 -1.43 -1.52
CA MET A 273 13.21 -0.13 -0.85
C MET A 273 14.25 -0.17 0.25
N MET A 274 14.85 0.98 0.52
CA MET A 274 15.63 1.23 1.73
C MET A 274 14.90 2.32 2.52
N GLN A 275 14.94 2.29 3.85
CA GLN A 275 14.55 3.40 4.71
C GLN A 275 15.79 3.93 5.40
N LEU A 276 15.97 5.25 5.40
CA LEU A 276 17.08 5.92 6.07
C LEU A 276 16.52 7.02 6.98
N PRO A 277 17.07 7.22 8.18
CA PRO A 277 16.71 8.38 8.98
C PRO A 277 17.12 9.67 8.24
N LEU A 278 16.20 10.63 8.18
CA LEU A 278 16.44 11.95 7.61
C LEU A 278 16.47 13.02 8.69
N TRP A 279 15.56 12.94 9.65
CA TRP A 279 15.48 13.82 10.81
C TRP A 279 14.79 13.09 11.97
N GLU A 280 15.33 13.23 13.17
CA GLU A 280 14.91 12.50 14.36
C GLU A 280 14.97 13.45 15.57
N ASP A 281 13.87 13.53 16.29
CA ASP A 281 13.74 14.14 17.61
C ASP A 281 12.90 13.16 18.43
N VAL A 282 13.57 12.16 19.00
CA VAL A 282 12.96 10.98 19.62
C VAL A 282 13.68 10.69 20.93
N ASP A 283 12.94 10.60 22.04
CA ASP A 283 13.50 10.32 23.38
C ASP A 283 12.72 9.30 24.21
N GLU A 284 11.55 8.82 23.77
CA GLU A 284 10.80 7.75 24.46
C GLU A 284 10.75 6.41 23.68
N ARG A 285 11.58 6.24 22.64
CA ARG A 285 11.75 4.98 21.91
C ARG A 285 13.08 4.96 21.13
N PRO A 286 13.54 3.79 20.63
CA PRO A 286 14.76 3.74 19.84
C PRO A 286 14.60 4.39 18.46
N THR A 287 15.70 4.96 17.96
CA THR A 287 15.82 5.58 16.63
C THR A 287 16.12 4.56 15.54
N LEU A 288 15.57 4.73 14.33
CA LEU A 288 15.88 3.85 13.20
C LEU A 288 17.26 4.16 12.62
N GLU A 289 18.20 3.22 12.65
CA GLU A 289 19.47 3.37 11.94
C GLU A 289 19.31 3.21 10.41
N PHE A 290 18.60 2.16 10.00
CA PHE A 290 18.18 1.93 8.62
C PHE A 290 17.17 0.78 8.50
N GLY A 291 16.47 0.73 7.37
CA GLY A 291 15.61 -0.39 7.00
C GLY A 291 15.80 -0.82 5.54
N ILE A 292 15.47 -2.06 5.21
CA ILE A 292 15.42 -2.60 3.85
C ILE A 292 14.12 -3.38 3.70
N GLY A 293 13.36 -3.09 2.65
CA GLY A 293 12.12 -3.78 2.32
C GLY A 293 12.17 -4.41 0.93
N VAL A 294 11.65 -5.63 0.81
CA VAL A 294 11.41 -6.32 -0.46
C VAL A 294 9.96 -6.76 -0.51
N GLY A 295 9.23 -6.38 -1.56
CA GLY A 295 7.81 -6.67 -1.70
C GLY A 295 7.51 -7.39 -3.01
N LEU A 296 6.51 -8.25 -2.99
CA LEU A 296 5.88 -8.79 -4.20
C LEU A 296 4.38 -8.63 -4.10
N ARG A 297 3.79 -7.80 -4.95
CA ARG A 297 2.33 -7.67 -5.09
C ARG A 297 1.83 -8.56 -6.21
N ILE A 298 0.73 -9.25 -6.01
CA ILE A 298 0.06 -10.10 -7.00
C ILE A 298 -1.41 -9.69 -7.06
N SER A 299 -1.92 -9.46 -8.28
CA SER A 299 -3.31 -9.03 -8.52
C SER A 299 -4.08 -10.09 -9.29
N PHE A 300 -5.30 -10.38 -8.86
CA PHE A 300 -6.18 -11.43 -9.40
C PHE A 300 -7.48 -10.85 -9.97
#